data_AF-A0A9Q9F9B6-F1
#
_entry.id   AF-A0A9Q9F9B6-F1
#
_cell.length_a   1.000
_cell.length_b   1.000
_cell.length_c   1.000
_cell.angle_alpha   90.00
_cell.angle_beta   90.00
_cell.angle_gamma   90.00
#
_symmetry.space_group_name_H-M   'P 1'
#
loop_
_entity.id
_entity.type
_entity.pdbx_description
1 polymer ?
#
loop_
_entity_poly.entity_id
_entity_poly.type
_entity_poly.pdbx_seq_one_letter_code
_entity_poly.pdbx_strand_id
1 'polypeptide(L)'
;MSITISRIDRAIDRYRNLKVGEKEYKNIAGILVDEISSKASHSKVMELIELFISAEAKPMYLNEVKNYLFENDRALYERYARMFLKNPGVFEAFGVHGEKRGPIVQEKGPVVFKSLKPKLNASTKRKSKTTRKAIQKESKISAYHKIMREKSASIEYQKKIDAMYRKVRKEQ
;
A
#
# COMPACT_ATOMS: atom_id res chain seq x y z
N MET A 1 -4.28 -35.31 15.06
CA MET A 1 -3.66 -34.68 13.88
C MET A 1 -4.38 -33.35 13.62
N SER A 2 -3.73 -32.21 13.84
CA SER A 2 -4.32 -30.90 13.55
C SER A 2 -4.17 -30.62 12.05
N ILE A 3 -5.18 -31.00 11.26
CA ILE A 3 -5.21 -30.67 9.83
C ILE A 3 -5.30 -29.14 9.77
N THR A 4 -4.23 -28.49 9.29
CA THR A 4 -4.27 -27.08 8.93
C THR A 4 -5.24 -26.93 7.76
N ILE A 5 -6.51 -26.66 8.05
CA ILE A 5 -7.53 -26.37 7.05
C ILE A 5 -7.02 -25.20 6.20
N SER A 6 -6.90 -25.42 4.89
CA SER A 6 -6.42 -24.38 3.96
C SER A 6 -7.34 -23.16 4.04
N ARG A 7 -6.81 -21.96 3.77
CA ARG A 7 -7.62 -20.73 3.77
C ARG A 7 -8.78 -20.82 2.78
N ILE A 8 -8.58 -21.50 1.65
CA ILE A 8 -9.59 -21.77 0.64
C ILE A 8 -10.72 -22.62 1.21
N ASP A 9 -10.41 -23.74 1.87
CA ASP A 9 -11.43 -24.62 2.45
C ASP A 9 -12.31 -23.86 3.46
N ARG A 10 -11.68 -23.04 4.33
CA ARG A 10 -12.42 -22.20 5.28
C ARG A 10 -13.31 -21.17 4.59
N ALA A 11 -12.89 -20.63 3.45
CA ALA A 11 -13.67 -19.67 2.69
C ALA A 11 -14.86 -20.35 2.00
N ILE A 12 -14.63 -21.50 1.35
CA ILE A 12 -15.69 -22.28 0.70
C ILE A 12 -16.74 -22.66 1.75
N ASP A 13 -16.35 -23.29 2.85
CA ASP A 13 -17.29 -23.72 3.90
C ASP A 13 -18.09 -22.55 4.48
N ARG A 14 -17.44 -21.39 4.65
CA ARG A 14 -18.09 -20.20 5.20
C ARG A 14 -19.10 -19.59 4.24
N TYR A 15 -18.84 -19.61 2.93
CA TYR A 15 -19.62 -18.85 1.96
C TYR A 15 -20.54 -19.70 1.08
N ARG A 16 -20.44 -21.04 1.10
CA ARG A 16 -21.20 -21.96 0.23
C ARG A 16 -22.72 -21.73 0.20
N ASN A 17 -23.30 -21.29 1.30
CA ASN A 17 -24.75 -21.12 1.48
C ASN A 17 -25.16 -19.70 1.93
N LEU A 18 -24.25 -18.73 1.85
CA LEU A 18 -24.53 -17.35 2.25
C LEU A 18 -24.63 -16.45 1.02
N LYS A 19 -25.51 -15.45 1.09
CA LYS A 19 -25.46 -14.34 0.14
C LYS A 19 -24.15 -13.57 0.35
N VAL A 20 -23.27 -13.64 -0.63
CA VAL A 20 -21.96 -12.98 -0.62
C VAL A 20 -22.18 -11.49 -0.87
N GLY A 21 -22.03 -10.68 0.19
CA GLY A 21 -22.05 -9.22 0.11
C GLY A 21 -20.74 -8.66 -0.45
N GLU A 22 -20.67 -7.33 -0.60
CA GLU A 22 -19.48 -6.67 -1.17
C GLU A 22 -18.20 -6.88 -0.33
N LYS A 23 -18.34 -6.97 0.99
CA LYS A 23 -17.21 -7.19 1.91
C LYS A 23 -16.66 -8.61 1.79
N GLU A 24 -17.55 -9.59 1.74
CA GLU A 24 -17.22 -11.00 1.56
C GLU A 24 -16.62 -11.24 0.18
N TYR A 25 -17.15 -10.59 -0.85
CA TYR A 25 -16.66 -10.63 -2.21
C TYR A 25 -15.20 -10.14 -2.32
N LYS A 26 -14.87 -9.01 -1.66
CA LYS A 26 -13.49 -8.50 -1.57
C LYS A 26 -12.56 -9.45 -0.82
N ASN A 27 -13.07 -10.13 0.22
CA ASN A 27 -12.28 -11.12 0.96
C ASN A 27 -11.96 -12.33 0.08
N ILE A 28 -12.95 -12.87 -0.64
CA ILE A 28 -12.75 -13.98 -1.59
C ILE A 28 -11.73 -13.59 -2.67
N ALA A 29 -11.84 -12.38 -3.24
CA ALA A 29 -10.87 -11.87 -4.20
C ALA A 29 -9.44 -11.86 -3.64
N GLY A 30 -9.25 -11.40 -2.39
CA GLY A 30 -7.94 -11.40 -1.73
C GLY A 30 -7.38 -12.82 -1.56
N ILE A 31 -8.20 -13.78 -1.15
CA ILE A 31 -7.79 -15.18 -1.01
C ILE A 31 -7.39 -15.76 -2.37
N LEU A 32 -8.13 -15.46 -3.44
CA LEU A 32 -7.80 -15.93 -4.79
C LEU A 32 -6.46 -15.40 -5.28
N VAL A 33 -6.16 -14.12 -5.09
CA VAL A 33 -4.87 -13.53 -5.51
C VAL A 33 -3.70 -14.17 -4.74
N ASP A 34 -3.85 -14.33 -3.42
CA ASP A 34 -2.82 -14.91 -2.56
C ASP A 34 -2.57 -16.40 -2.89
N GLU A 35 -3.64 -17.17 -3.13
CA GLU A 35 -3.56 -18.64 -3.22
C GLU A 35 -3.41 -19.17 -4.65
N ILE A 36 -3.79 -18.42 -5.71
CA ILE A 36 -3.48 -18.81 -7.10
C ILE A 36 -1.96 -18.82 -7.33
N SER A 37 -1.21 -18.00 -6.59
CA SER A 37 0.25 -17.98 -6.59
C SER A 37 0.86 -19.07 -5.68
N SER A 38 0.06 -19.68 -4.81
CA SER A 38 0.48 -20.73 -3.89
C SER A 38 0.20 -22.11 -4.51
N LYS A 39 0.88 -23.18 -4.05
CA LYS A 39 0.66 -24.56 -4.53
C LYS A 39 -0.67 -25.16 -4.03
N ALA A 40 -1.73 -24.37 -3.96
CA ALA A 40 -3.06 -24.84 -3.56
C ALA A 40 -3.59 -25.89 -4.55
N SER A 41 -4.39 -26.84 -4.06
CA SER A 41 -4.94 -27.88 -4.93
C SER A 41 -5.90 -27.28 -5.96
N HIS A 42 -5.73 -27.64 -7.23
CA HIS A 42 -6.51 -27.12 -8.35
C HIS A 42 -8.02 -27.15 -8.13
N SER A 43 -8.56 -28.28 -7.65
CA SER A 43 -10.01 -28.47 -7.43
C SER A 43 -10.61 -27.43 -6.46
N LYS A 44 -9.88 -27.08 -5.41
CA LYS A 44 -10.31 -26.12 -4.39
C LYS A 44 -10.26 -24.68 -4.89
N VAL A 45 -9.25 -24.34 -5.69
CA VAL A 45 -9.17 -23.02 -6.33
C VAL A 45 -10.36 -22.84 -7.28
N MET A 46 -10.69 -23.87 -8.07
CA MET A 46 -11.84 -23.84 -8.98
C MET A 46 -13.17 -23.65 -8.24
N GLU A 47 -13.41 -24.40 -7.17
CA GLU A 47 -14.64 -24.26 -6.36
C GLU A 47 -14.77 -22.82 -5.77
N LEU A 48 -13.66 -22.21 -5.35
CA LEU A 48 -13.66 -20.82 -4.87
C LEU A 48 -13.91 -19.81 -6.01
N ILE A 49 -13.37 -20.04 -7.20
CA ILE A 49 -13.62 -19.18 -8.37
C ILE A 49 -15.08 -19.26 -8.81
N GLU A 50 -15.69 -20.45 -8.80
CA GLU A 50 -17.11 -20.61 -9.11
C GLU A 50 -18.00 -19.83 -8.14
N LEU A 51 -17.67 -19.88 -6.84
CA LEU A 51 -18.34 -19.11 -5.80
C LEU A 51 -18.15 -17.60 -6.02
N PHE A 52 -16.95 -17.17 -6.43
CA PHE A 52 -16.66 -15.78 -6.78
C PHE A 52 -17.46 -15.29 -7.99
N ILE A 53 -17.53 -16.08 -9.07
CA ILE A 53 -18.27 -15.72 -10.30
C ILE A 53 -19.78 -15.71 -10.08
N SER A 54 -20.28 -16.59 -9.21
CA SER A 54 -21.71 -16.76 -8.95
C SER A 54 -22.25 -15.78 -7.90
N ALA A 55 -21.40 -14.95 -7.29
CA ALA A 55 -21.84 -13.93 -6.34
C ALA A 55 -22.66 -12.83 -7.04
N GLU A 56 -23.78 -12.42 -6.42
CA GLU A 56 -24.66 -11.32 -6.90
C GLU A 56 -24.03 -9.91 -6.72
N ALA A 57 -22.73 -9.82 -6.50
CA ALA A 57 -22.00 -8.57 -6.27
C ALA A 57 -21.54 -7.92 -7.59
N LYS A 58 -21.12 -6.65 -7.52
CA LYS A 58 -20.53 -5.96 -8.67
C LYS A 58 -19.29 -6.74 -9.17
N PRO A 59 -19.23 -7.13 -10.45
CA PRO A 59 -18.12 -7.93 -10.97
C PRO A 59 -16.77 -7.21 -10.78
N MET A 60 -15.77 -7.93 -10.27
CA MET A 60 -14.40 -7.44 -10.11
C MET A 60 -13.46 -8.23 -11.02
N TYR A 61 -12.68 -7.50 -11.82
CA TYR A 61 -11.65 -8.08 -12.69
C TYR A 61 -10.39 -8.41 -11.88
N LEU A 62 -9.92 -9.64 -11.99
CA LEU A 62 -8.67 -10.13 -11.41
C LEU A 62 -7.86 -10.83 -12.51
N ASN A 63 -6.61 -10.39 -12.68
CA ASN A 63 -5.76 -10.90 -13.77
C ASN A 63 -5.28 -12.33 -13.49
N GLU A 64 -5.06 -12.65 -12.22
CA GLU A 64 -4.69 -13.97 -11.71
C GLU A 64 -5.79 -14.97 -12.04
N VAL A 65 -7.06 -14.62 -11.75
CA VAL A 65 -8.22 -15.46 -12.08
C VAL A 65 -8.36 -15.62 -13.59
N LYS A 66 -8.18 -14.55 -14.37
CA LYS A 66 -8.21 -14.63 -15.84
C LYS A 66 -7.20 -15.64 -16.37
N ASN A 67 -5.93 -15.49 -15.99
CA ASN A 67 -4.84 -16.33 -16.49
C ASN A 67 -5.03 -17.79 -16.04
N TYR A 68 -5.43 -17.98 -14.78
CA TYR A 68 -5.71 -19.30 -14.23
C TYR A 68 -6.83 -20.02 -15.00
N LEU A 69 -7.94 -19.34 -15.26
CA LEU A 69 -9.05 -19.91 -16.01
C LEU A 69 -8.69 -20.16 -17.48
N PHE A 70 -7.89 -19.29 -18.10
CA PHE A 70 -7.44 -19.49 -19.48
C PHE A 70 -6.66 -20.80 -19.66
N GLU A 71 -5.84 -21.16 -18.67
CA GLU A 71 -5.02 -22.38 -18.70
C GLU A 71 -5.79 -23.65 -18.30
N ASN A 72 -6.80 -23.53 -17.43
CA ASN A 72 -7.42 -24.70 -16.80
C ASN A 72 -8.89 -24.95 -17.16
N ASP A 73 -9.68 -23.91 -17.45
CA ASP A 73 -11.12 -24.05 -17.77
C ASP A 73 -11.63 -22.92 -18.67
N ARG A 74 -11.76 -23.26 -19.95
CA ARG A 74 -12.25 -22.35 -20.99
C ARG A 74 -13.72 -21.95 -20.82
N ALA A 75 -14.58 -22.85 -20.31
CA ALA A 75 -15.99 -22.54 -20.16
C ALA A 75 -16.21 -21.51 -19.04
N LEU A 76 -15.50 -21.69 -17.92
CA LEU A 76 -15.56 -20.76 -16.80
C LEU A 76 -14.87 -19.43 -17.13
N TYR A 77 -13.78 -19.47 -17.91
CA TYR A 77 -13.15 -18.28 -18.49
C TYR A 77 -14.14 -17.42 -19.29
N GLU A 78 -14.88 -18.04 -20.22
CA GLU A 78 -15.87 -17.33 -21.03
C GLU A 78 -17.02 -16.76 -20.18
N ARG A 79 -17.49 -17.53 -19.19
CA ARG A 79 -18.52 -17.06 -18.25
C ARG A 79 -18.06 -15.84 -17.47
N TYR A 80 -16.81 -15.84 -17.00
CA TYR A 80 -16.21 -14.71 -16.30
C TYR A 80 -16.03 -13.50 -17.22
N ALA A 81 -15.53 -13.70 -18.44
CA ALA A 81 -15.36 -12.64 -19.44
C ALA A 81 -16.70 -11.94 -19.78
N ARG A 82 -17.80 -12.71 -19.88
CA ARG A 82 -19.15 -12.18 -20.16
C ARG A 82 -19.65 -11.20 -19.09
N MET A 83 -19.16 -11.29 -17.85
CA MET A 83 -19.52 -10.34 -16.79
C MET A 83 -19.02 -8.92 -17.08
N PHE A 84 -18.02 -8.76 -17.95
CA PHE A 84 -17.35 -7.50 -18.24
C PHE A 84 -17.62 -6.93 -19.64
N LEU A 85 -18.58 -7.46 -20.38
CA LEU A 85 -18.89 -7.01 -21.77
C LEU A 85 -19.13 -5.50 -21.88
N LYS A 86 -19.66 -4.88 -20.83
CA LYS A 86 -19.94 -3.43 -20.78
C LYS A 86 -18.72 -2.58 -20.39
N ASN A 87 -17.62 -3.20 -19.96
CA ASN A 87 -16.40 -2.51 -19.51
C ASN A 87 -15.28 -2.66 -20.56
N PRO A 88 -15.01 -1.62 -21.36
CA PRO A 88 -14.13 -1.72 -22.53
C PRO A 88 -12.69 -2.09 -22.18
N GLY A 89 -12.13 -1.53 -21.10
CA GLY A 89 -10.75 -1.79 -20.72
C GLY A 89 -10.52 -3.20 -20.18
N VAL A 90 -11.56 -3.84 -19.63
CA VAL A 90 -11.47 -5.22 -19.15
C VAL A 90 -11.66 -6.20 -20.30
N PHE A 91 -12.59 -5.89 -21.20
CA PHE A 91 -12.93 -6.72 -22.33
C PHE A 91 -11.74 -6.97 -23.30
N GLU A 92 -10.95 -5.94 -23.59
CA GLU A 92 -9.72 -6.07 -24.37
C GLU A 92 -8.71 -7.02 -23.70
N ALA A 93 -8.64 -7.02 -22.36
CA ALA A 93 -7.76 -7.91 -21.61
C ALA A 93 -8.12 -9.40 -21.75
N PHE A 94 -9.36 -9.73 -22.13
CA PHE A 94 -9.80 -11.09 -22.42
C PHE A 94 -9.62 -11.48 -23.91
N GLY A 95 -9.14 -10.57 -24.77
CA GLY A 95 -8.90 -10.82 -26.19
C GLY A 95 -10.17 -11.00 -27.04
N VAL A 96 -11.34 -10.68 -26.48
CA VAL A 96 -12.61 -10.76 -27.18
C VAL A 96 -12.75 -9.51 -28.08
N HIS A 97 -13.58 -9.52 -29.12
CA HIS A 97 -13.88 -8.33 -29.97
C HIS A 97 -15.17 -7.65 -29.53
N GLY A 98 -15.07 -6.40 -29.09
CA GLY A 98 -16.13 -5.73 -28.34
C GLY A 98 -17.19 -5.21 -29.29
N GLU A 99 -18.27 -4.65 -28.76
CA GLU A 99 -19.11 -3.81 -29.57
C GLU A 99 -18.23 -2.74 -30.22
N LYS A 100 -18.17 -2.76 -31.56
CA LYS A 100 -17.42 -1.80 -32.37
C LYS A 100 -17.87 -0.41 -31.97
N ARG A 101 -17.03 0.33 -31.25
CA ARG A 101 -17.24 1.74 -31.04
C ARG A 101 -16.80 2.47 -32.30
N GLY A 102 -17.75 3.11 -32.98
CA GLY A 102 -17.43 4.28 -33.79
C GLY A 102 -16.76 5.34 -32.90
N PRO A 103 -15.93 6.23 -33.46
CA PRO A 103 -15.29 7.28 -32.69
C PRO A 103 -16.37 8.08 -31.95
N ILE A 104 -16.26 8.18 -30.63
CA ILE A 104 -17.05 9.14 -29.84
C ILE A 104 -16.43 10.51 -30.15
N VAL A 105 -16.81 11.11 -31.28
CA VAL A 105 -16.56 12.51 -31.54
C VAL A 105 -17.46 13.27 -30.57
N GLN A 106 -16.91 13.65 -29.41
CA GLN A 106 -17.61 14.59 -28.56
C GLN A 106 -17.63 15.93 -29.31
N GLU A 107 -18.76 16.26 -29.95
CA GLU A 107 -19.01 17.58 -30.58
C GLU A 107 -19.07 18.74 -29.57
N LYS A 108 -18.83 18.47 -28.29
CA LYS A 108 -18.78 19.50 -27.26
C LYS A 108 -17.34 19.93 -27.12
N GLY A 109 -17.09 21.21 -27.42
CA GLY A 109 -15.78 21.86 -27.40
C GLY A 109 -14.97 21.64 -26.10
N PRO A 110 -13.75 22.20 -26.03
CA PRO A 110 -12.75 21.81 -25.03
C PRO A 110 -13.35 21.72 -23.62
N VAL A 111 -13.28 20.53 -23.03
CA VAL A 111 -13.79 20.27 -21.68
C VAL A 111 -12.97 21.13 -20.71
N VAL A 112 -13.58 22.22 -20.23
CA VAL A 112 -12.95 23.09 -19.24
C VAL A 112 -12.92 22.33 -17.91
N PHE A 113 -11.73 21.83 -17.55
CA PHE A 113 -11.50 21.23 -16.25
C PHE A 113 -11.74 22.27 -15.15
N LYS A 114 -12.76 22.06 -14.32
CA LYS A 114 -12.92 22.82 -13.08
C LYS A 114 -11.80 22.40 -12.13
N SER A 115 -10.80 23.26 -11.96
CA SER A 115 -9.73 23.04 -10.98
C SER A 115 -10.33 22.93 -9.58
N LEU A 116 -10.10 21.77 -8.94
CA LEU A 116 -10.43 21.62 -7.53
C LEU A 116 -9.41 22.43 -6.72
N LYS A 117 -9.88 23.45 -6.01
CA LYS A 117 -9.02 24.18 -5.07
C LYS A 117 -8.53 23.20 -4.00
N PRO A 118 -7.22 23.14 -3.71
CA PRO A 118 -6.70 22.25 -2.69
C PRO A 118 -7.33 22.59 -1.34
N LYS A 119 -7.86 21.57 -0.65
CA LYS A 119 -8.26 21.71 0.75
C LYS A 119 -6.99 21.78 1.59
N LEU A 120 -6.57 22.99 1.93
CA LEU A 120 -5.50 23.20 2.90
C LEU A 120 -6.05 22.84 4.28
N ASN A 121 -5.56 21.74 4.85
CA ASN A 121 -5.82 21.39 6.24
C ASN A 121 -5.12 22.43 7.12
N ALA A 122 -5.84 23.50 7.47
CA ALA A 122 -5.39 24.51 8.40
C ALA A 122 -5.46 23.99 9.84
N SER A 123 -4.73 22.93 10.18
CA SER A 123 -4.66 22.46 11.56
C SER A 123 -3.41 21.65 11.87
N THR A 124 -2.24 22.19 11.57
CA THR A 124 -1.05 21.87 12.38
C THR A 124 -1.31 22.44 13.78
N LYS A 125 -1.86 21.61 14.68
CA LYS A 125 -2.15 22.00 16.07
C LYS A 125 -0.92 22.72 16.63
N ARG A 126 -1.06 24.02 16.93
CA ARG A 126 0.01 24.81 17.56
C ARG A 126 0.46 24.06 18.82
N LYS A 127 1.75 23.72 18.92
CA LYS A 127 2.33 23.12 20.14
C LYS A 127 1.88 23.91 21.37
N SER A 128 1.46 23.20 22.42
CA SER A 128 0.96 23.80 23.66
C SER A 128 1.98 24.78 24.26
N LYS A 129 1.51 25.80 24.99
CA LYS A 129 2.38 26.81 25.63
C LYS A 129 3.43 26.17 26.55
N THR A 130 3.10 25.06 27.19
CA THR A 130 3.99 24.29 28.07
C THR A 130 5.11 23.59 27.30
N THR A 131 4.79 22.90 26.19
CA THR A 131 5.80 22.24 25.35
C THR A 131 6.79 23.23 24.74
N ARG A 132 6.34 24.41 24.33
CA ARG A 132 7.23 25.47 23.82
C ARG A 132 8.23 25.96 24.87
N LYS A 133 7.78 26.16 26.12
CA LYS A 133 8.66 26.59 27.22
C LYS A 133 9.69 25.51 27.58
N ALA A 134 9.30 24.24 27.57
CA ALA A 134 10.21 23.12 27.82
C ALA A 134 11.32 23.05 26.76
N ILE A 135 10.95 23.09 25.47
CA ILE A 135 11.90 23.10 24.35
C ILE A 135 12.87 24.29 24.45
N GLN A 136 12.38 25.48 24.81
CA GLN A 136 13.23 26.65 24.95
C GLN A 136 14.22 26.51 26.12
N LYS A 137 13.80 25.92 27.25
CA LYS A 137 14.66 25.68 28.41
C LYS A 137 15.74 24.66 28.07
N GLU A 138 15.37 23.56 27.42
CA GLU A 138 16.29 22.50 27.00
C GLU A 138 17.33 23.00 25.99
N SER A 139 16.90 23.80 25.01
CA SER A 139 17.80 24.41 24.02
C SER A 139 18.83 25.34 24.69
N LYS A 140 18.43 26.16 25.67
CA LYS A 140 19.36 27.01 26.42
C LYS A 140 20.39 26.21 27.22
N ILE A 141 19.96 25.14 27.88
CA ILE A 141 20.84 24.26 28.66
C ILE A 141 21.83 23.54 27.74
N SER A 142 21.37 23.02 26.61
CA SER A 142 22.21 22.37 25.60
C SER A 142 23.28 23.31 25.05
N ALA A 143 22.90 24.55 24.70
CA ALA A 143 23.83 25.57 24.24
C ALA A 143 24.88 25.94 25.30
N TYR A 144 24.46 26.10 26.57
CA TYR A 144 25.36 26.37 27.68
C TYR A 144 26.38 25.24 27.88
N HIS A 145 25.94 23.98 27.87
CA HIS A 145 26.84 22.82 27.99
C HIS A 145 27.80 22.70 26.80
N LYS A 146 27.39 23.11 25.60
CA LYS A 146 28.29 23.14 24.44
C LYS A 146 29.41 24.16 24.66
N ILE A 147 29.06 25.39 25.03
CA ILE A 147 30.04 26.46 25.29
C ILE A 147 31.00 26.07 26.44
N MET A 148 30.49 25.48 27.51
CA MET A 148 31.34 25.07 28.64
C MET A 148 32.33 23.97 28.26
N ARG A 149 31.91 23.00 27.43
CA ARG A 149 32.82 21.98 26.91
C ARG A 149 33.91 22.56 26.00
N GLU A 150 33.55 23.50 25.14
CA GLU A 150 34.51 24.17 24.26
C GLU A 150 35.52 25.00 25.08
N LYS A 151 35.05 25.73 26.11
CA LYS A 151 35.93 26.47 27.02
C LYS A 151 36.87 25.55 27.80
N SER A 152 36.38 24.45 28.36
CA SER A 152 37.23 23.51 29.09
C SER A 152 38.28 22.87 28.18
N ALA A 153 37.90 22.50 26.96
CA ALA A 153 38.82 21.94 25.97
C ALA A 153 39.92 22.94 25.58
N SER A 154 39.56 24.22 25.40
CA SER A 154 40.53 25.29 25.11
C SER A 154 41.53 25.50 26.25
N ILE A 155 41.05 25.53 27.50
CA ILE A 155 41.92 25.64 28.69
C ILE A 155 42.87 24.45 28.79
N GLU A 156 42.36 23.23 28.55
CA GLU A 156 43.17 22.01 28.60
C GLU A 156 44.24 22.00 27.50
N TYR A 157 43.87 22.43 26.28
CA TYR A 157 44.80 22.56 25.16
C TYR A 157 45.92 23.56 25.46
N GLN A 158 45.58 24.74 25.99
CA GLN A 158 46.58 25.74 26.36
C GLN A 158 47.54 25.20 27.43
N LYS A 159 47.03 24.50 28.46
CA LYS A 159 47.87 23.86 29.48
C LYS A 159 48.85 22.85 28.88
N LYS A 160 48.42 22.08 27.88
CA LYS A 160 49.30 21.12 27.17
C LYS A 160 50.40 21.84 26.40
N ILE A 161 50.07 22.94 25.72
CA ILE A 161 51.04 23.79 25.02
C ILE A 161 52.05 24.40 25.99
N ASP A 162 51.58 25.01 27.09
CA ASP A 162 52.46 25.65 28.07
C ASP A 162 53.40 24.61 28.71
N ALA A 163 52.90 23.40 28.99
CA ALA A 163 53.72 22.30 29.48
C ALA A 163 54.79 21.87 28.47
N MET A 164 54.47 21.86 27.17
CA MET A 164 55.42 21.54 26.09
C MET A 164 56.53 22.60 26.03
N TYR A 165 56.18 23.89 25.99
CA TYR A 165 57.18 24.98 25.98
C TYR A 165 58.07 24.97 27.23
N ARG A 166 57.50 24.67 28.42
CA ARG A 166 58.29 24.54 29.65
C ARG A 166 59.29 23.38 29.60
N LYS A 167 58.97 22.27 28.93
CA LYS A 167 59.90 21.15 28.75
C LYS A 167 61.05 21.53 27.80
N VAL A 168 60.72 22.10 26.64
CA VAL A 168 61.72 22.54 25.66
C VAL A 168 62.70 23.55 26.27
N ARG A 169 62.22 24.50 27.09
CA ARG A 169 63.07 25.49 27.75
C ARG A 169 63.96 24.92 28.87
N LYS A 170 63.65 23.73 29.42
CA LYS A 170 64.49 23.05 30.42
C LYS A 170 65.57 22.17 29.80
N GLU A 171 65.41 21.83 28.52
CA GLU A 171 66.36 21.00 27.75
C GLU A 171 67.39 21.85 26.99
N GLN A 172 67.26 23.18 27.03
CA GLN A 172 68.26 24.18 26.60
C GLN A 172 69.03 24.71 27.81
#